data_AF-A0A9Q3VUK2-F1
#
_entry.id   AF-A0A9Q3VUK2-F1
#
_cell.length_a   1.000
_cell.length_b   1.000
_cell.length_c   1.000
_cell.angle_alpha   90.00
_cell.angle_beta   90.00
_cell.angle_gamma   90.00
#
_symmetry.space_group_name_H-M   'P 1'
#
loop_
_entity.id
_entity.type
_entity.pdbx_description
1 polymer ?
#
loop_
_entity_poly.entity_id
_entity_poly.type
_entity_poly.pdbx_seq_one_letter_code
_entity_poly.pdbx_strand_id
1 'polypeptide(L)'
;MRAILINPRYTGYEIWNKQRKEEHLYDIDDVTLGHRTRMTHNPAEQWVWSNNAAHEAIVTTQLFGTVKQIRQQRSRMPQRLERPGGQPRGQRTYALRGRVRCAMCGRKMQPATIRHTIYYRCEFKEQEQSLHPGLDHPRTVYLREDVVCRALDRWIAKAFAPDRLTATLTALAQASAAANAAETPTPQQTQARKMVKECERRLARYQAALEAGADPAVVTQWINEAQADKQAARKKLDTPPAATRKKETPLTADQIREITEKLGDIAQRVQAVNPEKKSPLYEALGITISYEHAGRAATVRSRPLSAYRYSECPRGDLNPHAR
;
A
#
# COMPACT_ATOMS: atom_id res chain seq x y z
N MET A 1 -18.10 4.31 12.77
CA MET A 1 -17.47 5.17 13.79
C MET A 1 -16.77 6.45 13.26
N ARG A 2 -16.89 6.83 11.98
CA ARG A 2 -16.24 8.04 11.44
C ARG A 2 -16.87 9.34 11.96
N ALA A 3 -18.19 9.37 12.10
CA ALA A 3 -18.93 10.55 12.53
C ALA A 3 -18.53 11.03 13.93
N ILE A 4 -18.20 10.10 14.84
CA ILE A 4 -17.80 10.40 16.22
C ILE A 4 -16.46 11.13 16.24
N LEU A 5 -15.43 10.59 15.57
CA LEU A 5 -14.08 11.16 15.57
C LEU A 5 -13.95 12.53 14.87
N ILE A 6 -14.96 12.93 14.10
CA ILE A 6 -14.97 14.21 13.37
C ILE A 6 -15.80 15.24 14.11
N ASN A 7 -16.60 14.85 15.11
CA ASN A 7 -17.51 15.77 15.75
C ASN A 7 -16.75 16.67 16.73
N PRO A 8 -16.58 17.96 16.42
CA PRO A 8 -15.87 18.89 17.30
C PRO A 8 -16.65 19.22 18.57
N ARG A 9 -17.95 18.88 18.67
CA ARG A 9 -18.73 19.11 19.90
C ARG A 9 -18.13 18.40 21.11
N TYR A 10 -17.42 17.29 20.92
CA TYR A 10 -16.80 16.57 22.03
C TYR A 10 -15.69 17.37 22.74
N THR A 11 -15.26 18.51 22.20
CA THR A 11 -14.33 19.43 22.88
C THR A 11 -15.00 20.36 23.90
N GLY A 12 -16.31 20.27 24.11
CA GLY A 12 -17.06 21.13 25.06
C GLY A 12 -17.62 22.42 24.44
N TYR A 13 -17.41 22.63 23.14
CA TYR A 13 -17.83 23.82 22.41
C TYR A 13 -18.98 23.52 21.46
N GLU A 14 -19.93 24.44 21.39
CA GLU A 14 -20.99 24.39 20.37
C GLU A 14 -20.54 25.04 19.08
N ILE A 15 -20.95 24.44 17.95
CA ILE A 15 -20.50 24.86 16.64
C ILE A 15 -21.68 24.89 15.68
N TRP A 16 -21.86 26.05 15.05
CA TRP A 16 -22.87 26.32 14.04
C TRP A 16 -22.25 26.74 12.71
N ASN A 17 -23.10 27.06 11.73
CA ASN A 17 -22.70 27.47 10.38
C ASN A 17 -21.86 26.42 9.62
N LYS A 18 -22.12 25.12 9.87
CA LYS A 18 -21.40 24.03 9.18
C LYS A 18 -21.82 23.85 7.73
N GLN A 19 -23.03 24.29 7.39
CA GLN A 19 -23.61 24.18 6.05
C GLN A 19 -24.27 25.50 5.69
N ARG A 20 -24.23 25.84 4.40
CA ARG A 20 -24.99 26.94 3.83
C ARG A 20 -25.86 26.44 2.68
N LYS A 21 -26.97 27.13 2.45
CA LYS A 21 -27.77 26.99 1.25
C LYS A 21 -27.03 27.71 0.13
N GLU A 22 -26.75 27.00 -0.95
CA GLU A 22 -26.12 27.55 -2.15
C GLU A 22 -27.08 27.34 -3.32
N GLU A 23 -27.38 28.41 -4.04
CA GLU A 23 -28.27 28.40 -5.18
C GLU A 23 -27.42 28.57 -6.44
N HIS A 24 -27.47 27.58 -7.31
CA HIS A 24 -26.79 27.59 -8.60
C HIS A 24 -27.84 27.64 -9.69
N LEU A 25 -27.62 28.46 -10.72
CA LEU A 25 -28.45 28.42 -11.92
C LEU A 25 -28.39 27.02 -12.55
N TYR A 26 -29.51 26.58 -13.12
CA TYR A 26 -29.54 25.33 -13.90
C TYR A 26 -28.64 25.41 -15.12
N ASP A 27 -28.67 26.55 -15.81
CA ASP A 27 -27.82 26.87 -16.94
C ASP A 27 -27.36 28.34 -16.80
N ILE A 28 -26.09 28.60 -17.08
CA ILE A 28 -25.52 29.96 -17.02
C ILE A 28 -26.01 30.78 -18.21
N ASP A 29 -26.29 30.13 -19.34
CA ASP A 29 -26.69 30.78 -20.59
C ASP A 29 -28.22 30.94 -20.72
N ASP A 30 -29.00 30.30 -19.84
CA ASP A 30 -30.46 30.46 -19.76
C ASP A 30 -30.96 30.58 -18.31
N VAL A 31 -31.07 31.84 -17.87
CA VAL A 31 -31.49 32.24 -16.52
C VAL A 31 -32.97 31.92 -16.23
N THR A 32 -33.79 31.66 -17.26
CA THR A 32 -35.23 31.43 -17.11
C THR A 32 -35.57 30.01 -16.62
N LEU A 33 -34.63 29.07 -16.74
CA LEU A 33 -34.74 27.69 -16.23
C LEU A 33 -34.72 27.62 -14.69
N GLY A 34 -34.41 28.72 -14.01
CA GLY A 34 -34.46 28.84 -12.56
C GLY A 34 -33.21 28.31 -11.85
N HIS A 35 -33.36 28.06 -10.54
CA HIS A 35 -32.23 27.78 -9.64
C HIS A 35 -32.35 26.40 -9.01
N ARG A 36 -31.22 25.72 -8.82
CA ARG A 36 -31.10 24.52 -8.01
C ARG A 36 -30.48 24.85 -6.67
N THR A 37 -31.24 24.61 -5.60
CA THR A 37 -30.72 24.68 -4.25
C THR A 37 -29.90 23.43 -3.91
N ARG A 38 -28.68 23.64 -3.40
CA ARG A 38 -27.85 22.58 -2.81
C ARG A 38 -27.37 23.02 -1.42
N MET A 39 -27.41 22.10 -0.46
CA MET A 39 -26.75 22.30 0.83
C MET A 39 -25.26 21.98 0.67
N THR A 40 -24.42 23.01 0.75
CA THR A 40 -22.96 22.89 0.64
C THR A 40 -22.35 23.05 2.03
N HIS A 41 -21.34 22.23 2.33
CA HIS A 41 -20.66 22.28 3.62
C HIS A 41 -19.61 23.40 3.64
N ASN A 42 -19.66 24.25 4.64
CA ASN A 42 -18.72 25.36 4.77
C ASN A 42 -17.31 24.84 5.13
N PRO A 43 -16.25 25.55 4.69
CA PRO A 43 -14.89 25.27 5.15
C PRO A 43 -14.81 25.48 6.67
N ALA A 44 -13.88 24.77 7.32
CA ALA A 44 -13.84 24.70 8.79
C ALA A 44 -13.50 26.05 9.43
N GLU A 45 -12.89 26.96 8.67
CA GLU A 45 -12.54 28.32 9.06
C GLU A 45 -13.77 29.23 9.15
N GLN A 46 -14.87 28.89 8.48
CA GLN A 46 -16.15 29.61 8.52
C GLN A 46 -17.11 29.06 9.57
N TRP A 47 -16.72 27.99 10.27
CA TRP A 47 -17.48 27.46 11.39
C TRP A 47 -17.38 28.41 12.56
N VAL A 48 -18.52 28.73 13.16
CA VAL A 48 -18.56 29.61 14.30
C VAL A 48 -18.64 28.76 15.57
N TRP A 49 -17.76 29.07 16.52
CA TRP A 49 -17.60 28.36 17.79
C TRP A 49 -18.19 29.21 18.92
N SER A 50 -18.73 28.56 19.95
CA SER A 50 -19.15 29.25 21.17
C SER A 50 -17.95 29.93 21.85
N ASN A 51 -18.15 31.15 22.35
CA ASN A 51 -17.09 31.89 23.06
C ASN A 51 -16.69 31.19 24.36
N ASN A 52 -17.67 30.61 25.05
CA ASN A 52 -17.49 29.85 26.28
C ASN A 52 -17.75 28.36 26.03
N ALA A 53 -17.17 27.50 26.86
CA ALA A 53 -17.51 26.08 26.88
C ALA A 53 -18.99 25.93 27.27
N ALA A 54 -19.76 25.25 26.42
CA ALA A 54 -21.20 25.07 26.61
C ALA A 54 -21.53 23.80 27.41
N HIS A 55 -20.63 22.82 27.43
CA HIS A 55 -20.79 21.59 28.18
C HIS A 55 -19.44 20.96 28.54
N GLU A 56 -19.46 19.94 29.41
CA GLU A 56 -18.27 19.19 29.80
C GLU A 56 -17.60 18.55 28.57
N ALA A 57 -16.29 18.75 28.46
CA ALA A 57 -15.50 18.24 27.34
C ALA A 57 -15.19 16.76 27.55
N ILE A 58 -15.61 15.91 26.60
CA ILE A 58 -15.26 14.48 26.60
C ILE A 58 -13.80 14.29 26.16
N VAL A 59 -13.31 15.17 25.27
CA VAL A 59 -11.91 15.18 24.81
C VAL A 59 -11.36 16.60 24.78
N THR A 60 -10.06 16.75 24.99
CA THR A 60 -9.42 18.07 24.90
C THR A 60 -9.31 18.54 23.44
N THR A 61 -9.27 19.87 23.24
CA THR A 61 -9.09 20.50 21.92
C THR A 61 -7.78 20.08 21.25
N GLN A 62 -6.71 19.92 22.03
CA GLN A 62 -5.40 19.44 21.56
C GLN A 62 -5.46 17.99 21.05
N LEU A 63 -6.12 17.10 21.79
CA LEU A 63 -6.28 15.70 21.38
C LEU A 63 -7.12 15.61 20.10
N PHE A 64 -8.22 16.38 20.01
CA PHE A 64 -9.05 16.46 18.82
C PHE A 64 -8.26 16.98 17.60
N GLY A 65 -7.45 18.03 17.78
CA GLY A 65 -6.56 18.56 16.74
C GLY A 65 -5.55 17.52 16.24
N THR A 66 -4.94 16.77 17.16
CA THR A 66 -3.98 15.70 16.84
C THR A 66 -4.64 14.59 16.00
N VAL A 67 -5.83 14.13 16.38
CA VAL A 67 -6.60 13.13 15.62
C VAL A 67 -6.97 13.66 14.23
N LYS A 68 -7.37 14.94 14.12
CA LYS A 68 -7.68 15.59 12.84
C LYS A 68 -6.45 15.61 11.94
N GLN A 69 -5.28 15.95 12.47
CA GLN A 69 -4.02 15.99 11.73
C GLN A 69 -3.57 14.59 11.26
N ILE A 70 -3.57 13.59 12.14
CA ILE A 70 -3.26 12.19 11.78
C ILE A 70 -4.19 11.71 10.65
N ARG A 71 -5.47 12.08 10.72
CA ARG A 71 -6.45 11.69 9.72
C ARG A 71 -6.26 12.42 8.40
N GLN A 72 -5.92 13.71 8.42
CA GLN A 72 -5.56 14.47 7.22
C GLN A 72 -4.30 13.90 6.56
N GLN A 73 -3.27 13.55 7.34
CA GLN A 73 -2.07 12.89 6.84
C GLN A 73 -2.40 11.54 6.19
N ARG A 74 -3.26 10.72 6.82
CA ARG A 74 -3.75 9.47 6.21
C ARG A 74 -4.54 9.70 4.92
N SER A 75 -5.24 10.82 4.77
CA SER A 75 -5.95 11.16 3.53
C SER A 75 -5.06 11.77 2.44
N ARG A 76 -3.94 12.44 2.81
CA ARG A 76 -3.00 13.11 1.91
C ARG A 76 -1.90 12.19 1.38
N MET A 77 -1.67 11.03 2.00
CA MET A 77 -0.78 10.00 1.45
C MET A 77 -1.37 9.50 0.12
N PRO A 78 -0.73 9.78 -1.04
CA PRO A 78 -1.17 9.28 -2.35
C PRO A 78 -0.83 7.80 -2.54
N GLN A 79 -0.17 7.19 -1.55
CA GLN A 79 -0.12 5.75 -1.46
C GLN A 79 -1.55 5.27 -1.24
N ARG A 80 -2.13 4.69 -2.30
CA ARG A 80 -3.16 3.67 -2.19
C ARG A 80 -2.66 2.60 -1.22
N LEU A 81 -2.66 2.86 0.10
CA LEU A 81 -2.94 1.79 1.03
C LEU A 81 -4.38 1.44 0.73
N GLU A 82 -4.50 0.52 -0.21
CA GLU A 82 -5.71 -0.17 -0.57
C GLU A 82 -6.41 -0.47 0.75
N ARG A 83 -7.53 0.20 1.02
CA ARG A 83 -8.33 -0.13 2.19
C ARG A 83 -8.59 -1.63 2.06
N PRO A 84 -8.15 -2.48 3.00
CA PRO A 84 -8.62 -3.85 3.03
C PRO A 84 -10.12 -3.71 3.11
N GLY A 85 -10.81 -4.06 2.03
CA GLY A 85 -12.24 -3.90 1.95
C GLY A 85 -12.81 -4.81 3.02
N GLY A 86 -13.11 -4.26 4.20
CA GLY A 86 -13.70 -5.00 5.31
C GLY A 86 -14.86 -5.79 4.72
N GLN A 87 -14.77 -7.11 4.85
CA GLN A 87 -15.74 -8.02 4.26
C GLN A 87 -17.12 -7.62 4.81
N PRO A 88 -18.06 -7.16 3.98
CA PRO A 88 -19.44 -7.06 4.40
C PRO A 88 -19.86 -8.48 4.75
N ARG A 89 -20.24 -8.72 6.02
CA ARG A 89 -20.79 -10.01 6.44
C ARG A 89 -21.97 -10.33 5.50
N GLY A 90 -21.87 -11.43 4.75
CA GLY A 90 -22.92 -11.89 3.83
C GLY A 90 -22.69 -11.70 2.33
N GLN A 91 -21.56 -11.15 1.86
CA GLN A 91 -21.24 -11.11 0.43
C GLN A 91 -20.35 -12.27 -0.02
N ARG A 92 -20.63 -12.83 -1.21
CA ARG A 92 -19.83 -13.86 -1.88
C ARG A 92 -18.33 -13.52 -1.86
N THR A 93 -17.51 -14.51 -1.52
CA THR A 93 -16.06 -14.35 -1.47
C THR A 93 -15.48 -14.55 -2.87
N TYR A 94 -14.72 -13.57 -3.35
CA TYR A 94 -14.06 -13.57 -4.66
C TYR A 94 -12.58 -13.90 -4.49
N ALA A 95 -12.11 -15.02 -5.02
CA ALA A 95 -10.77 -15.55 -4.71
C ALA A 95 -9.63 -14.59 -5.09
N LEU A 96 -9.77 -13.87 -6.20
CA LEU A 96 -8.76 -12.96 -6.75
C LEU A 96 -9.12 -11.48 -6.51
N ARG A 97 -10.07 -11.17 -5.63
CA ARG A 97 -10.40 -9.78 -5.28
C ARG A 97 -9.16 -9.13 -4.72
N GLY A 98 -8.71 -8.06 -5.36
CA GLY A 98 -7.45 -7.46 -4.94
C GLY A 98 -6.37 -7.50 -6.01
N ARG A 99 -6.36 -8.59 -6.79
CA ARG A 99 -5.14 -9.14 -7.35
C ARG A 99 -5.06 -9.04 -8.85
N VAL A 100 -6.21 -8.98 -9.53
CA VAL A 100 -6.28 -8.86 -10.99
C VAL A 100 -6.20 -7.40 -11.42
N ARG A 101 -5.26 -7.10 -12.31
CA ARG A 101 -5.08 -5.82 -12.98
C ARG A 101 -5.12 -5.99 -14.49
N CYS A 102 -5.67 -5.01 -15.20
CA CYS A 102 -5.60 -4.96 -16.65
C CYS A 102 -4.19 -4.50 -17.06
N ALA A 103 -3.56 -5.21 -18.00
CA ALA A 103 -2.23 -4.88 -18.52
C ALA A 103 -2.24 -3.57 -19.33
N MET A 104 -3.34 -3.28 -20.05
CA MET A 104 -3.44 -2.12 -20.94
C MET A 104 -3.58 -0.80 -20.16
N CYS A 105 -4.41 -0.77 -19.11
CA CYS A 105 -4.67 0.47 -18.34
C CYS A 105 -4.11 0.44 -16.91
N GLY A 106 -3.52 -0.66 -16.45
CA GLY A 106 -2.99 -0.84 -15.09
C GLY A 106 -4.05 -0.87 -13.97
N ARG A 107 -5.34 -0.73 -14.33
CA ARG A 107 -6.44 -0.64 -13.37
C ARG A 107 -6.79 -2.00 -12.80
N LYS A 108 -7.29 -1.99 -11.56
CA LYS A 108 -7.73 -3.19 -10.84
C LYS A 108 -9.09 -3.63 -11.39
N MET A 109 -9.19 -4.88 -11.80
CA MET A 109 -10.44 -5.42 -12.33
C MET A 109 -11.44 -5.63 -11.20
N GLN A 110 -12.71 -5.28 -11.47
CA GLN A 110 -13.79 -5.42 -10.52
C GLN A 110 -14.41 -6.81 -10.63
N PRO A 111 -14.64 -7.53 -9.51
CA PRO A 111 -15.38 -8.77 -9.55
C PRO A 111 -16.86 -8.51 -9.85
N ALA A 112 -17.43 -9.31 -10.72
CA ALA A 112 -18.85 -9.32 -11.07
C ALA A 112 -19.31 -10.78 -11.20
N THR A 113 -20.48 -11.09 -10.65
CA THR A 113 -21.10 -12.40 -10.85
C THR A 113 -22.12 -12.29 -11.96
N ILE A 114 -21.98 -13.09 -13.00
CA ILE A 114 -22.95 -13.20 -14.10
C ILE A 114 -23.56 -14.60 -14.02
N ARG A 115 -24.85 -14.67 -13.71
CA ARG A 115 -25.57 -15.93 -13.40
C ARG A 115 -24.87 -16.69 -12.27
N HIS A 116 -24.20 -17.80 -12.57
CA HIS A 116 -23.48 -18.64 -11.60
C HIS A 116 -21.96 -18.55 -11.73
N THR A 117 -21.44 -17.74 -12.67
CA THR A 117 -20.02 -17.66 -12.97
C THR A 117 -19.45 -16.31 -12.55
N ILE A 118 -18.25 -16.34 -11.98
CA ILE A 118 -17.55 -15.15 -11.52
C ILE A 118 -16.61 -14.65 -12.61
N TYR A 119 -16.69 -13.36 -12.89
CA TYR A 119 -15.83 -12.65 -13.82
C TYR A 119 -15.14 -11.48 -13.12
N TYR A 120 -13.92 -11.19 -13.55
CA TYR A 120 -13.25 -9.92 -13.32
C TYR A 120 -13.45 -9.06 -14.56
N ARG A 121 -14.03 -7.87 -14.40
CA ARG A 121 -14.25 -6.92 -15.48
C ARG A 121 -13.40 -5.67 -15.32
N CYS A 122 -12.83 -5.20 -16.43
CA CYS A 122 -12.26 -3.86 -16.54
C CYS A 122 -13.19 -3.05 -17.44
N GLU A 123 -13.93 -2.11 -16.85
CA GLU A 123 -14.74 -1.15 -17.61
C GLU A 123 -13.92 0.11 -17.83
N PHE A 124 -13.86 0.56 -19.09
CA PHE A 124 -13.20 1.79 -19.48
C PHE A 124 -14.26 2.67 -20.15
N LYS A 125 -14.80 3.61 -19.39
CA LYS A 125 -15.88 4.50 -19.85
C LYS A 125 -15.32 5.66 -20.67
N GLU A 126 -16.20 6.30 -21.43
CA GLU A 126 -15.87 7.45 -22.28
C GLU A 126 -15.18 8.58 -21.50
N GLN A 127 -15.68 8.91 -20.30
CA GLN A 127 -15.06 9.87 -19.37
C GLN A 127 -13.60 9.54 -19.04
N GLU A 128 -13.26 8.25 -19.00
CA GLU A 128 -11.94 7.75 -18.63
C GLU A 128 -11.02 7.66 -19.86
N GLN A 129 -11.61 7.46 -21.03
CA GLN A 129 -10.94 7.53 -22.32
C GLN A 129 -10.53 8.97 -22.66
N SER A 130 -11.37 9.96 -22.32
CA SER A 130 -11.02 11.38 -22.44
C SER A 130 -9.83 11.77 -21.55
N LEU A 131 -9.66 11.13 -20.38
CA LEU A 131 -8.52 11.37 -19.48
C LEU A 131 -7.22 10.72 -19.97
N HIS A 132 -7.29 9.72 -20.86
CA HIS A 132 -6.14 8.98 -21.37
C HIS A 132 -6.28 8.69 -22.89
N PRO A 133 -6.17 9.71 -23.75
CA PRO A 133 -6.46 9.61 -25.19
C PRO A 133 -5.48 8.74 -26.00
N GLY A 134 -4.42 8.19 -25.39
CA GLY A 134 -3.45 7.31 -26.05
C GLY A 134 -3.55 5.83 -25.67
N LEU A 135 -4.53 5.44 -24.84
CA LEU A 135 -4.72 4.05 -24.44
C LEU A 135 -5.81 3.39 -25.30
N ASP A 136 -5.40 2.46 -26.17
CA ASP A 136 -6.33 1.59 -26.89
C ASP A 136 -6.83 0.48 -25.95
N HIS A 137 -7.96 0.73 -25.30
CA HIS A 137 -8.59 -0.20 -24.37
C HIS A 137 -10.06 -0.41 -24.77
N PRO A 138 -10.50 -1.66 -25.02
CA PRO A 138 -11.90 -1.92 -25.37
C PRO A 138 -12.81 -1.59 -24.18
N ARG A 139 -14.04 -1.14 -24.46
CA ARG A 139 -14.98 -0.63 -23.43
C ARG A 139 -15.13 -1.55 -22.21
N THR A 140 -15.13 -2.87 -22.42
CA THR A 140 -15.17 -3.83 -21.32
C THR A 140 -14.32 -5.07 -21.63
N VAL A 141 -13.41 -5.39 -20.70
CA VAL A 141 -12.59 -6.61 -20.74
C VAL A 141 -13.07 -7.55 -19.66
N TYR A 142 -13.35 -8.81 -20.00
CA TYR A 142 -13.76 -9.85 -19.05
C TYR A 142 -12.68 -10.93 -18.89
N LEU A 143 -12.55 -11.42 -17.67
CA LEU A 143 -11.69 -12.55 -17.29
C LEU A 143 -12.46 -13.48 -16.36
N ARG A 144 -12.55 -14.77 -16.70
CA ARG A 144 -13.30 -15.75 -15.90
C ARG A 144 -12.47 -16.25 -14.73
N GLU A 145 -13.02 -16.22 -13.51
CA GLU A 145 -12.27 -16.58 -12.28
C GLU A 145 -11.88 -18.06 -12.26
N ASP A 146 -12.78 -18.97 -12.65
CA ASP A 146 -12.56 -20.42 -12.62
C ASP A 146 -11.38 -20.86 -13.50
N VAL A 147 -11.23 -20.29 -14.70
CA VAL A 147 -10.15 -20.62 -15.65
C VAL A 147 -8.81 -20.20 -15.06
N VAL A 148 -8.75 -18.98 -14.52
CA VAL A 148 -7.53 -18.42 -13.94
C VAL A 148 -7.16 -19.15 -12.66
N CYS A 149 -8.13 -19.40 -11.78
CA CYS A 149 -7.89 -20.15 -10.55
C CYS A 149 -7.40 -21.57 -10.84
N ARG A 150 -8.01 -22.31 -11.76
CA ARG A 150 -7.53 -23.66 -12.12
C ARG A 150 -6.10 -23.66 -12.65
N ALA A 151 -5.75 -22.70 -13.52
CA ALA A 151 -4.40 -22.56 -14.04
C ALA A 151 -3.41 -22.18 -12.92
N LEU A 152 -3.81 -21.27 -12.03
CA LEU A 152 -3.01 -20.82 -10.90
C LEU A 152 -2.79 -21.94 -9.88
N ASP A 153 -3.82 -22.68 -9.52
CA ASP A 153 -3.78 -23.83 -8.62
C ASP A 153 -2.81 -24.92 -9.14
N ARG A 154 -2.86 -25.19 -10.45
CA ARG A 154 -1.94 -26.13 -11.10
C ARG A 154 -0.50 -25.62 -11.09
N TRP A 155 -0.30 -24.33 -11.34
CA TRP A 155 1.02 -23.71 -11.28
C TRP A 155 1.59 -23.75 -9.86
N ILE A 156 0.81 -23.41 -8.83
CA ILE A 156 1.20 -23.51 -7.43
C ILE A 156 1.57 -24.95 -7.09
N ALA A 157 0.71 -25.93 -7.42
CA ALA A 157 1.03 -27.33 -7.14
C ALA A 157 2.30 -27.82 -7.84
N LYS A 158 2.58 -27.35 -9.06
CA LYS A 158 3.82 -27.70 -9.78
C LYS A 158 5.05 -27.00 -9.19
N ALA A 159 4.92 -25.76 -8.75
CA ALA A 159 6.01 -25.01 -8.11
C ALA A 159 6.35 -25.59 -6.74
N PHE A 160 5.33 -26.02 -6.00
CA PHE A 160 5.47 -26.66 -4.68
C PHE A 160 5.43 -28.19 -4.75
N ALA A 161 5.80 -28.79 -5.89
CA ALA A 161 5.96 -30.24 -6.01
C ALA A 161 7.21 -30.69 -5.22
N PRO A 162 7.18 -31.85 -4.53
CA PRO A 162 8.24 -32.30 -3.63
C PRO A 162 9.65 -32.26 -4.28
N ASP A 163 9.72 -32.67 -5.52
CA ASP A 163 10.90 -32.73 -6.38
C ASP A 163 11.42 -31.35 -6.87
N ARG A 164 10.64 -30.27 -6.72
CA ARG A 164 11.00 -28.88 -7.13
C ARG A 164 10.99 -27.85 -6.01
N LEU A 165 10.59 -28.25 -4.82
CA LEU A 165 10.40 -27.35 -3.69
C LEU A 165 11.69 -26.68 -3.25
N THR A 166 12.80 -27.42 -3.11
CA THR A 166 14.10 -26.85 -2.72
C THR A 166 14.53 -25.78 -3.71
N ALA A 167 14.48 -26.06 -5.01
CA ALA A 167 14.81 -25.10 -6.06
C ALA A 167 13.90 -23.85 -6.04
N THR A 168 12.60 -24.05 -5.81
CA THR A 168 11.61 -22.97 -5.73
C THR A 168 11.81 -22.09 -4.49
N LEU A 169 12.10 -22.69 -3.33
CA LEU A 169 12.41 -21.95 -2.10
C LEU A 169 13.70 -21.15 -2.23
N THR A 170 14.76 -21.72 -2.82
CA THR A 170 16.00 -21.00 -3.10
C THR A 170 15.75 -19.82 -4.05
N ALA A 171 15.00 -20.03 -5.13
CA ALA A 171 14.65 -18.96 -6.08
C ALA A 171 13.79 -17.86 -5.43
N LEU A 172 12.83 -18.21 -4.57
CA LEU A 172 12.02 -17.25 -3.82
C LEU A 172 12.86 -16.45 -2.83
N ALA A 173 13.78 -17.09 -2.11
CA ALA A 173 14.69 -16.42 -1.18
C ALA A 173 15.58 -15.41 -1.92
N GLN A 174 16.18 -15.80 -3.05
CA GLN A 174 16.97 -14.91 -3.90
C GLN A 174 16.15 -13.74 -4.48
N ALA A 175 14.94 -14.02 -4.97
CA ALA A 175 14.05 -12.99 -5.51
C ALA A 175 13.59 -12.00 -4.43
N SER A 176 13.36 -12.47 -3.19
CA SER A 176 13.03 -11.60 -2.06
C SER A 176 14.21 -10.71 -1.66
N ALA A 177 15.44 -11.23 -1.65
CA ALA A 177 16.64 -10.45 -1.39
C ALA A 177 16.87 -9.38 -2.47
N ALA A 178 16.70 -9.74 -3.75
CA ALA A 178 16.78 -8.80 -4.86
C ALA A 178 15.68 -7.72 -4.82
N ALA A 179 14.45 -8.09 -4.47
CA ALA A 179 13.34 -7.15 -4.33
C ALA A 179 13.54 -6.17 -3.17
N ASN A 180 14.08 -6.64 -2.04
CA ASN A 180 14.44 -5.79 -0.90
C ASN A 180 15.61 -4.85 -1.24
N ALA A 181 16.57 -5.29 -2.07
CA ALA A 181 17.64 -4.43 -2.58
C ALA A 181 17.14 -3.38 -3.58
N ALA A 182 16.02 -3.64 -4.26
CA ALA A 182 15.38 -2.75 -5.23
C ALA A 182 14.33 -1.81 -4.62
N GLU A 183 14.06 -1.87 -3.31
CA GLU A 183 13.18 -0.90 -2.64
C GLU A 183 13.78 0.51 -2.70
N THR A 184 12.94 1.49 -3.03
CA THR A 184 13.31 2.89 -3.17
C THR A 184 14.05 3.35 -1.90
N PRO A 185 15.26 3.93 -2.02
CA PRO A 185 16.05 4.30 -0.85
C PRO A 185 15.22 5.22 0.05
N THR A 186 15.24 4.95 1.35
CA THR A 186 14.49 5.74 2.32
C THR A 186 14.88 7.22 2.19
N PRO A 187 14.01 8.19 2.55
CA PRO A 187 14.36 9.61 2.51
C PRO A 187 15.67 9.90 3.29
N GLN A 188 15.91 9.16 4.37
CA GLN A 188 17.14 9.23 5.16
C GLN A 188 18.38 8.71 4.42
N GLN A 189 18.27 7.59 3.69
CA GLN A 189 19.35 7.09 2.81
C GLN A 189 19.61 8.03 1.62
N THR A 190 18.56 8.61 1.06
CA THR A 190 18.67 9.59 -0.03
C THR A 190 19.39 10.84 0.44
N GLN A 191 19.07 11.32 1.65
CA GLN A 191 19.76 12.46 2.27
C GLN A 191 21.22 12.15 2.59
N ALA A 192 21.52 10.97 3.15
CA ALA A 192 22.89 10.56 3.44
C ALA A 192 23.74 10.41 2.15
N ARG A 193 23.18 9.88 1.05
CA ARG A 193 23.86 9.84 -0.26
C ARG A 193 24.14 11.23 -0.81
N LYS A 194 23.20 12.17 -0.67
CA LYS A 194 23.42 13.58 -1.07
C LYS A 194 24.56 14.22 -0.26
N MET A 195 24.62 13.98 1.05
CA MET A 195 25.70 14.49 1.91
C MET A 195 27.07 13.93 1.49
N VAL A 196 27.18 12.62 1.20
CA VAL A 196 28.43 12.03 0.70
C VAL A 196 28.90 12.69 -0.59
N LYS A 197 27.98 12.90 -1.55
CA LYS A 197 28.30 13.56 -2.82
C LYS A 197 28.73 15.01 -2.65
N GLU A 198 28.15 15.72 -1.68
CA GLU A 198 28.53 17.09 -1.35
C GLU A 198 29.93 17.16 -0.72
N CYS A 199 30.25 16.24 0.20
CA CYS A 199 31.59 16.13 0.77
C CYS A 199 32.64 15.81 -0.30
N GLU A 200 32.33 14.93 -1.25
CA GLU A 200 33.22 14.61 -2.39
C GLU A 200 33.47 15.83 -3.28
N ARG A 201 32.43 16.64 -3.54
CA ARG A 201 32.58 17.90 -4.29
C ARG A 201 33.44 18.92 -3.55
N ARG A 202 33.29 19.03 -2.22
CA ARG A 202 34.14 19.90 -1.38
C ARG A 202 35.61 19.46 -1.43
N LEU A 203 35.88 18.16 -1.28
CA LEU A 203 37.23 17.61 -1.34
C LEU A 203 37.89 17.86 -2.70
N ALA A 204 37.17 17.68 -3.81
CA ALA A 204 37.69 17.98 -5.15
C ALA A 204 38.05 19.47 -5.32
N ARG A 205 37.26 20.39 -4.73
CA ARG A 205 37.56 21.83 -4.75
C ARG A 205 38.78 22.19 -3.90
N TYR A 206 38.94 21.55 -2.74
CA TYR A 206 40.13 21.74 -1.89
C TYR A 206 41.40 21.20 -2.56
N GLN A 207 41.30 20.09 -3.29
CA GLN A 207 42.41 19.58 -4.10
C GLN A 207 42.81 20.55 -5.22
N ALA A 208 41.84 21.10 -5.96
CA ALA A 208 42.11 22.10 -7.00
C ALA A 208 42.71 23.40 -6.43
N ALA A 209 42.34 23.80 -5.20
CA ALA A 209 42.91 24.97 -4.54
C ALA A 209 44.37 24.75 -4.10
N LEU A 210 44.73 23.52 -3.70
CA LEU A 210 46.12 23.15 -3.41
C LEU A 210 46.99 23.17 -4.68
N GLU A 211 46.46 22.66 -5.79
CA GLU A 211 47.14 22.71 -7.09
C GLU A 211 47.35 24.16 -7.58
N ALA A 212 46.48 25.09 -7.17
CA ALA A 212 46.58 26.53 -7.49
C ALA A 212 47.46 27.35 -6.52
N GLY A 213 48.12 26.73 -5.55
CA GLY A 213 49.09 27.38 -4.66
C GLY A 213 48.52 27.98 -3.36
N ALA A 214 47.38 27.49 -2.87
CA ALA A 214 46.84 27.88 -1.57
C ALA A 214 47.70 27.35 -0.39
N ASP A 215 47.68 28.05 0.75
CA ASP A 215 48.40 27.69 1.97
C ASP A 215 48.01 26.27 2.46
N PRO A 216 48.97 25.31 2.47
CA PRO A 216 48.72 23.93 2.90
C PRO A 216 48.16 23.79 4.31
N ALA A 217 48.50 24.72 5.22
CA ALA A 217 48.08 24.66 6.62
C ALA A 217 46.58 24.93 6.81
N VAL A 218 46.00 25.81 6.00
CA VAL A 218 44.57 26.14 6.06
C VAL A 218 43.73 25.05 5.39
N VAL A 219 44.23 24.49 4.28
CA VAL A 219 43.48 23.49 3.51
C VAL A 219 43.45 22.11 4.19
N THR A 220 44.50 21.75 4.93
CA THR A 220 44.55 20.48 5.68
C THR A 220 43.45 20.38 6.74
N GLN A 221 43.12 21.48 7.42
CA GLN A 221 42.01 21.50 8.38
C GLN A 221 40.65 21.21 7.70
N TRP A 222 40.36 21.88 6.58
CA TRP A 222 39.10 21.69 5.85
C TRP A 222 38.96 20.31 5.20
N ILE A 223 40.08 19.71 4.78
CA ILE A 223 40.10 18.33 4.28
C ILE A 223 39.72 17.35 5.39
N ASN A 224 40.30 17.50 6.59
CA ASN A 224 40.01 16.63 7.73
C ASN A 224 38.53 16.72 8.14
N GLU A 225 37.96 17.94 8.18
CA GLU A 225 36.53 18.15 8.46
C GLU A 225 35.64 17.49 7.39
N ALA A 226 35.94 17.69 6.10
CA ALA A 226 35.16 17.10 5.02
C ALA A 226 35.27 15.57 4.96
N GLN A 227 36.41 14.99 5.35
CA GLN A 227 36.57 13.54 5.49
C GLN A 227 35.78 13.00 6.69
N ALA A 228 35.76 13.70 7.82
CA ALA A 228 34.96 13.33 8.98
C ALA A 228 33.46 13.34 8.66
N ASP A 229 32.97 14.39 7.98
CA ASP A 229 31.58 14.49 7.51
C ASP A 229 31.21 13.34 6.56
N LYS A 230 32.12 13.02 5.62
CA LYS A 230 31.95 11.91 4.67
C LYS A 230 31.85 10.57 5.41
N GLN A 231 32.72 10.33 6.39
CA GLN A 231 32.68 9.11 7.19
C GLN A 231 31.40 9.01 8.03
N ALA A 232 30.95 10.10 8.64
CA ALA A 232 29.70 10.14 9.39
C ALA A 232 28.48 9.87 8.50
N ALA A 233 28.46 10.43 7.28
CA ALA A 233 27.41 10.18 6.30
C ALA A 233 27.43 8.74 5.76
N ARG A 234 28.60 8.14 5.55
CA ARG A 234 28.74 6.72 5.17
C ARG A 234 28.28 5.79 6.28
N LYS A 235 28.66 6.05 7.54
CA LYS A 235 28.14 5.29 8.69
C LYS A 235 26.60 5.27 8.73
N LYS A 236 25.93 6.36 8.35
CA LYS A 236 24.45 6.44 8.25
C LYS A 236 23.87 5.65 7.07
N LEU A 237 24.64 5.37 6.03
CA LEU A 237 24.26 4.48 4.91
C LEU A 237 24.49 3.00 5.26
N ASP A 238 25.56 2.72 5.99
CA ASP A 238 25.93 1.36 6.43
C ASP A 238 25.13 0.91 7.65
N THR A 239 24.57 1.87 8.41
CA THR A 239 23.60 1.56 9.45
C THR A 239 22.34 1.05 8.77
N PRO A 240 22.00 -0.25 8.92
CA PRO A 240 20.75 -0.75 8.39
C PRO A 240 19.61 0.07 9.00
N PRO A 241 18.55 0.39 8.24
CA PRO A 241 17.39 1.09 8.80
C PRO A 241 16.99 0.36 10.08
N ALA A 242 16.82 1.11 11.18
CA ALA A 242 16.52 0.57 12.51
C ALA A 242 15.54 -0.59 12.38
N ALA A 243 16.09 -1.80 12.50
CA ALA A 243 15.42 -3.00 12.06
C ALA A 243 14.32 -3.33 13.06
N THR A 244 13.07 -3.13 12.65
CA THR A 244 11.95 -3.94 13.13
C THR A 244 11.95 -5.34 12.50
N ARG A 245 12.98 -5.72 11.74
CA ARG A 245 13.13 -7.06 11.18
C ARG A 245 14.27 -7.78 11.89
N LYS A 246 13.90 -8.68 12.82
CA LYS A 246 14.80 -9.72 13.33
C LYS A 246 15.45 -10.39 12.11
N LYS A 247 16.78 -10.43 12.10
CA LYS A 247 17.55 -11.18 11.12
C LYS A 247 17.30 -12.66 11.43
N GLU A 248 16.28 -13.24 10.79
CA GLU A 248 15.98 -14.66 10.94
C GLU A 248 17.18 -15.46 10.44
N THR A 249 17.67 -16.35 11.30
CA THR A 249 18.75 -17.29 11.01
C THR A 249 18.37 -18.09 9.77
N PRO A 250 19.31 -18.36 8.83
CA PRO A 250 19.01 -19.20 7.68
C PRO A 250 18.50 -20.57 8.16
N LEU A 251 17.36 -20.98 7.61
CA LEU A 251 16.70 -22.25 7.93
C LEU A 251 17.67 -23.42 7.71
N THR A 252 17.73 -24.36 8.66
CA THR A 252 18.52 -25.59 8.52
C THR A 252 17.88 -26.53 7.48
N ALA A 253 18.69 -27.38 6.84
CA ALA A 253 18.22 -28.28 5.78
C ALA A 253 17.04 -29.18 6.20
N ASP A 254 17.01 -29.61 7.47
CA ASP A 254 15.92 -30.42 8.02
C ASP A 254 14.64 -29.61 8.23
N GLN A 255 14.75 -28.35 8.64
CA GLN A 255 13.61 -27.42 8.71
C GLN A 255 13.06 -27.13 7.32
N ILE A 256 13.93 -27.00 6.31
CA ILE A 256 13.52 -26.84 4.91
C ILE A 256 12.74 -28.07 4.45
N ARG A 257 13.18 -29.29 4.80
CA ARG A 257 12.50 -30.54 4.44
C ARG A 257 11.13 -30.70 5.13
N GLU A 258 11.03 -30.38 6.41
CA GLU A 258 9.75 -30.44 7.14
C GLU A 258 8.75 -29.38 6.63
N ILE A 259 9.24 -28.17 6.31
CA ILE A 259 8.45 -27.13 5.65
C ILE A 259 8.04 -27.56 4.24
N THR A 260 8.91 -28.27 3.52
CA THR A 260 8.68 -28.81 2.17
C THR A 260 7.54 -29.81 2.16
N GLU A 261 7.54 -30.79 3.06
CA GLU A 261 6.47 -31.79 3.16
C GLU A 261 5.13 -31.14 3.52
N LYS A 262 5.13 -30.27 4.56
CA LYS A 262 3.92 -29.55 4.96
C LYS A 262 3.38 -28.63 3.86
N LEU A 263 4.24 -27.94 3.11
CA LEU A 263 3.83 -27.07 2.00
C LEU A 263 3.37 -27.84 0.77
N GLY A 264 3.97 -28.99 0.46
CA GLY A 264 3.52 -29.89 -0.61
C GLY A 264 2.10 -30.40 -0.37
N ASP A 265 1.82 -30.84 0.86
CA ASP A 265 0.49 -31.27 1.28
C ASP A 265 -0.52 -30.12 1.23
N ILE A 266 -0.13 -28.92 1.67
CA ILE A 266 -0.98 -27.73 1.56
C ILE A 266 -1.25 -27.40 0.09
N ALA A 267 -0.24 -27.43 -0.79
CA ALA A 267 -0.40 -27.10 -2.20
C ALA A 267 -1.33 -28.08 -2.94
N GLN A 268 -1.27 -29.37 -2.60
CA GLN A 268 -2.21 -30.37 -3.12
C GLN A 268 -3.62 -30.14 -2.58
N ARG A 269 -3.76 -29.89 -1.28
CA ARG A 269 -5.06 -29.59 -0.67
C ARG A 269 -5.71 -28.33 -1.24
N VAL A 270 -4.91 -27.33 -1.63
CA VAL A 270 -5.39 -26.09 -2.25
C VAL A 270 -6.12 -26.35 -3.57
N GLN A 271 -5.75 -27.37 -4.34
CA GLN A 271 -6.51 -27.75 -5.54
C GLN A 271 -7.94 -28.21 -5.18
N ALA A 272 -8.10 -28.95 -4.09
CA ALA A 272 -9.37 -29.50 -3.62
C ALA A 272 -10.23 -28.52 -2.79
N VAL A 273 -9.66 -27.39 -2.37
CA VAL A 273 -10.35 -26.42 -1.50
C VAL A 273 -11.35 -25.57 -2.30
N ASN A 274 -12.51 -25.26 -1.72
CA ASN A 274 -13.50 -24.35 -2.30
C ASN A 274 -12.91 -22.95 -2.59
N PRO A 275 -13.28 -22.29 -3.71
CA PRO A 275 -12.71 -20.99 -4.12
C PRO A 275 -12.76 -19.91 -3.04
N GLU A 276 -13.80 -19.91 -2.21
CA GLU A 276 -13.99 -18.96 -1.12
C GLU A 276 -12.90 -19.02 -0.05
N LYS A 277 -12.29 -20.20 0.15
CA LYS A 277 -11.21 -20.42 1.10
C LYS A 277 -9.81 -20.20 0.49
N LYS A 278 -9.71 -19.93 -0.83
CA LYS A 278 -8.42 -19.70 -1.53
C LYS A 278 -7.92 -18.26 -1.43
N SER A 279 -8.80 -17.28 -1.19
CA SER A 279 -8.39 -15.86 -1.10
C SER A 279 -7.28 -15.60 -0.08
N PRO A 280 -7.33 -16.12 1.16
CA PRO A 280 -6.26 -15.91 2.14
C PRO A 280 -4.92 -16.50 1.71
N LEU A 281 -4.93 -17.66 1.03
CA LEU A 281 -3.72 -18.29 0.52
C LEU A 281 -3.07 -17.42 -0.59
N TYR A 282 -3.88 -16.96 -1.55
CA TYR A 282 -3.39 -16.07 -2.59
C TYR A 282 -2.91 -14.72 -2.05
N GLU A 283 -3.38 -14.32 -0.86
CA GLU A 283 -2.86 -13.18 -0.11
C GLU A 283 -1.48 -13.45 0.45
N ALA A 284 -1.31 -14.58 1.15
CA ALA A 284 -0.03 -14.96 1.76
C ALA A 284 1.06 -15.10 0.70
N LEU A 285 0.72 -15.68 -0.46
CA LEU A 285 1.64 -15.80 -1.61
C LEU A 285 1.88 -14.46 -2.34
N GLY A 286 1.19 -13.39 -1.97
CA GLY A 286 1.35 -12.06 -2.57
C GLY A 286 1.11 -12.04 -4.08
N ILE A 287 0.08 -12.76 -4.53
CA ILE A 287 -0.17 -12.97 -5.96
C ILE A 287 -0.79 -11.71 -6.57
N THR A 288 -0.18 -11.21 -7.64
CA THR A 288 -0.72 -10.17 -8.51
C THR A 288 -0.80 -10.73 -9.93
N ILE A 289 -1.95 -10.54 -10.58
CA ILE A 289 -2.22 -11.03 -11.93
C ILE A 289 -2.40 -9.82 -12.84
N SER A 290 -1.61 -9.76 -13.91
CA SER A 290 -1.78 -8.78 -14.99
C SER A 290 -2.39 -9.49 -16.20
N TYR A 291 -3.58 -9.06 -16.62
CA TYR A 291 -4.30 -9.66 -17.73
C TYR A 291 -4.22 -8.79 -18.98
N GLU A 292 -3.72 -9.37 -20.06
CA GLU A 292 -3.65 -8.79 -21.39
C GLU A 292 -4.76 -9.37 -22.27
N HIS A 293 -5.63 -8.49 -22.77
CA HIS A 293 -6.80 -8.93 -23.53
C HIS A 293 -6.45 -9.40 -24.94
N ALA A 294 -5.55 -8.70 -25.64
CA ALA A 294 -5.18 -8.98 -27.02
C ALA A 294 -4.63 -10.41 -27.19
N GLY A 295 -3.70 -10.81 -26.34
CA GLY A 295 -3.12 -12.16 -26.33
C GLY A 295 -3.87 -13.17 -25.45
N ARG A 296 -4.96 -12.77 -24.77
CA ARG A 296 -5.64 -13.57 -23.72
C ARG A 296 -4.67 -14.17 -22.70
N ALA A 297 -3.62 -13.43 -22.37
CA ALA A 297 -2.54 -13.88 -21.50
C ALA A 297 -2.68 -13.30 -20.09
N ALA A 298 -2.56 -14.16 -19.08
CA ALA A 298 -2.54 -13.75 -17.68
C ALA A 298 -1.12 -13.95 -17.12
N THR A 299 -0.41 -12.86 -16.88
CA THR A 299 0.91 -12.89 -16.25
C THR A 299 0.77 -12.86 -14.75
N VAL A 300 1.27 -13.89 -14.08
CA VAL A 300 1.23 -14.00 -12.61
C VAL A 300 2.58 -13.57 -12.04
N ARG A 301 2.54 -12.68 -11.06
CA ARG A 301 3.71 -12.29 -10.25
C ARG A 301 3.41 -12.62 -8.80
N SER A 302 4.31 -13.34 -8.15
CA SER A 302 4.28 -13.56 -6.70
C SER A 302 5.33 -12.67 -6.05
N ARG A 303 4.90 -11.88 -5.06
CA ARG A 303 5.78 -11.15 -4.15
C ARG A 303 5.30 -11.44 -2.74
N PRO A 304 5.78 -12.53 -2.11
CA PRO A 304 5.37 -12.86 -0.76
C PRO A 304 5.74 -11.70 0.16
N LEU A 305 4.74 -11.16 0.85
CA LEU A 305 4.98 -10.15 1.87
C LEU A 305 5.61 -10.87 3.06
N SER A 306 6.81 -10.44 3.50
CA SER A 306 7.49 -10.99 4.69
C SER A 306 6.74 -10.72 6.00
N ALA A 307 5.52 -10.19 5.94
CA ALA A 307 4.65 -9.97 7.09
C ALA A 307 3.68 -11.16 7.20
N TYR A 308 4.22 -12.35 7.46
CA TYR A 308 3.43 -13.50 7.89
C TYR A 308 2.93 -13.21 9.32
N ARG A 309 1.88 -12.38 9.45
CA ARG A 309 1.09 -12.35 10.68
C ARG A 309 0.23 -13.60 10.66
N TYR A 310 0.78 -14.66 11.23
CA TYR A 310 0.00 -15.79 11.71
C TYR A 310 -1.12 -15.22 12.57
N SER A 311 -2.36 -15.29 12.09
CA SER A 311 -3.54 -14.93 12.88
C SER A 311 -3.91 -16.12 13.76
N GLU A 312 -3.00 -16.55 14.63
CA GLU A 312 -3.44 -17.18 15.86
C GLU A 312 -3.84 -16.05 16.79
N CYS A 313 -5.14 -15.96 17.05
CA CYS A 313 -5.70 -15.02 18.02
C CYS A 313 -5.18 -15.41 19.42
N PRO A 314 -4.40 -14.57 20.12
CA PRO A 314 -4.00 -14.85 21.51
C PRO A 314 -5.11 -14.36 22.45
N ARG A 315 -6.34 -14.82 22.23
CA ARG A 315 -7.43 -14.64 23.18
C ARG A 315 -8.11 -15.98 23.39
N GLY A 316 -7.65 -16.66 24.44
CA GLY A 316 -8.41 -17.71 25.10
C GLY A 316 -9.80 -17.19 25.41
N ASP A 317 -10.76 -18.08 25.20
CA ASP A 317 -12.16 -17.91 25.49
C ASP A 317 -12.33 -17.67 27.00
N LEU A 318 -12.39 -16.39 27.41
CA LEU A 318 -12.76 -15.99 28.76
C LEU A 318 -14.20 -15.50 28.70
N ASN A 319 -15.12 -16.44 28.58
CA ASN A 319 -16.53 -16.20 28.79
C ASN A 319 -16.94 -16.85 30.12
N PRO A 320 -16.99 -16.10 31.24
CA PRO A 320 -17.30 -16.66 32.57
C PRO A 320 -18.80 -16.90 32.83
N HIS A 321 -19.65 -16.84 31.81
CA HIS A 321 -21.09 -17.07 31.95
C HIS A 321 -21.59 -18.08 30.91
N ALA A 322 -21.23 -19.35 31.14
CA ALA A 322 -21.94 -20.49 30.60
C ALA A 322 -22.27 -21.44 31.78
N ARG A 323 -23.38 -21.14 32.44
CA ARG A 323 -24.24 -22.09 33.15
C ARG A 323 -25.67 -21.68 32.87
#